data_AF-A0A0F2R2F3-F1
#
_entry.id   AF-A0A0F2R2F3-F1
#
_cell.length_a   1.000
_cell.length_b   1.000
_cell.length_c   1.000
_cell.angle_alpha   90.00
_cell.angle_beta   90.00
_cell.angle_gamma   90.00
#
_symmetry.space_group_name_H-M   'P 1'
#
loop_
_entity.id
_entity.type
_entity.pdbx_description
1 polymer ?
#
loop_
_entity_poly.entity_id
_entity_poly.type
_entity_poly.pdbx_seq_one_letter_code
_entity_poly.pdbx_strand_id
1 'polypeptide(L)'
;MWFYSFLVFMTTLACYIFIYHEVNTILNFHTWTSGLSPHATQMPSVTIIDGSRIRVLFLLSVGLFAIFLMSIVWLRATMRQINRPIQAIQHAIDRLAQGKLNETVMIERGDEFGQIGSGLNELAANLQELLLYVWKQTGQSMTLLDQMKHKLDLPDQNGSSPAEQREKMEQLVKSIESLREMAKAYVFYDVCLDGDKAIAIEQPGSKSTISSPPV
;
A
#
# COMPACT_ATOMS: atom_id res chain seq x y z
N MET A 1 -16.95 4.46 -3.70
CA MET A 1 -17.91 3.72 -2.83
C MET A 1 -19.33 3.85 -3.36
N TRP A 2 -19.93 5.04 -3.34
CA TRP A 2 -21.32 5.25 -3.78
C TRP A 2 -21.60 4.83 -5.23
N PHE A 3 -20.68 5.10 -6.15
CA PHE A 3 -20.85 4.74 -7.56
C PHE A 3 -20.99 3.22 -7.79
N TYR A 4 -20.11 2.40 -7.21
CA TYR A 4 -20.17 0.93 -7.37
C TYR A 4 -21.37 0.32 -6.65
N SER A 5 -21.75 0.83 -5.47
CA SER A 5 -22.97 0.41 -4.79
C SER A 5 -24.22 0.78 -5.58
N PHE A 6 -24.23 1.95 -6.22
CA PHE A 6 -25.31 2.39 -7.10
C PHE A 6 -25.39 1.55 -8.38
N LEU A 7 -24.25 1.20 -8.97
CA LEU A 7 -24.18 0.33 -10.14
C LEU A 7 -24.74 -1.06 -9.85
N VAL A 8 -24.34 -1.69 -8.73
CA VAL A 8 -24.86 -3.00 -8.30
C VAL A 8 -26.36 -2.92 -8.01
N PHE A 9 -26.84 -1.82 -7.41
CA PHE A 9 -28.26 -1.61 -7.19
C PHE A 9 -29.04 -1.50 -8.50
N MET A 10 -28.54 -0.73 -9.47
CA MET A 10 -29.15 -0.57 -10.78
C MET A 10 -29.22 -1.89 -11.56
N THR A 11 -28.17 -2.70 -11.56
CA THR A 11 -28.17 -4.00 -12.25
C THR A 11 -29.11 -5.00 -11.58
N THR A 12 -29.13 -5.03 -10.25
CA THR A 12 -30.06 -5.88 -9.46
C THR A 12 -31.51 -5.49 -9.72
N LEU A 13 -31.81 -4.19 -9.74
CA LEU A 13 -33.15 -3.66 -10.01
C LEU A 13 -33.61 -3.99 -11.44
N ALA A 14 -32.72 -3.83 -12.42
CA ALA A 14 -33.00 -4.19 -13.81
C ALA A 14 -33.31 -5.69 -13.97
N CYS A 15 -32.52 -6.57 -13.33
CA CYS A 15 -32.80 -8.01 -13.29
C CYS A 15 -34.14 -8.32 -12.61
N TYR A 16 -34.47 -7.66 -11.49
CA TYR A 16 -35.75 -7.85 -10.81
C TYR A 16 -36.94 -7.47 -11.71
N ILE A 17 -36.86 -6.31 -12.36
CA ILE A 17 -37.92 -5.82 -13.27
C ILE A 17 -38.08 -6.78 -14.46
N PHE A 18 -36.97 -7.24 -15.05
CA PHE A 18 -37.00 -8.19 -16.18
C PHE A 18 -37.66 -9.52 -15.79
N ILE A 19 -37.25 -10.11 -14.66
CA ILE A 19 -37.81 -11.36 -14.14
C ILE A 19 -39.30 -11.19 -13.81
N TYR A 20 -39.68 -10.09 -13.18
CA TYR A 20 -41.07 -9.78 -12.87
C TYR A 20 -41.92 -9.70 -14.16
N HIS A 21 -41.40 -9.03 -15.18
CA HIS A 21 -42.07 -8.87 -16.46
C HIS A 21 -42.23 -10.20 -17.20
N GLU A 22 -41.18 -11.03 -17.29
CA GLU A 22 -41.22 -12.34 -17.94
C GLU A 22 -42.21 -13.29 -17.24
N VAL A 23 -42.17 -13.37 -15.90
CA VAL A 23 -43.10 -14.20 -15.13
C VAL A 23 -44.54 -13.74 -15.36
N ASN A 24 -44.80 -12.43 -15.29
CA ASN A 24 -46.13 -11.87 -15.58
C ASN A 24 -46.60 -12.19 -17.00
N THR A 25 -45.70 -12.14 -17.99
CA THR A 25 -46.01 -12.39 -19.40
C THR A 25 -46.34 -13.86 -19.66
N ILE A 26 -45.51 -14.78 -19.17
CA ILE A 26 -45.70 -16.23 -19.31
C ILE A 26 -47.02 -16.68 -18.65
N LEU A 27 -47.33 -16.14 -17.47
CA LEU A 27 -48.55 -16.49 -16.74
C LEU A 27 -49.82 -15.90 -17.36
N ASN A 28 -49.75 -14.71 -17.96
CA ASN A 28 -50.87 -14.16 -18.72
C ASN A 28 -51.14 -14.96 -19.99
N PHE A 29 -50.10 -15.45 -20.68
CA PHE A 29 -50.25 -16.27 -21.89
C PHE A 29 -51.04 -17.56 -21.65
N HIS A 30 -50.82 -18.24 -20.51
CA HIS A 30 -51.55 -19.48 -20.18
C HIS A 30 -53.06 -19.25 -19.90
N THR A 31 -53.46 -18.06 -19.43
CA THR A 31 -54.89 -17.75 -19.24
C THR A 31 -55.64 -17.52 -20.56
N TRP A 32 -54.93 -17.13 -21.62
CA TRP A 32 -55.51 -16.91 -22.93
C TRP A 32 -55.79 -18.23 -23.68
N THR A 33 -54.90 -19.23 -23.56
CA THR A 33 -55.07 -20.53 -24.23
C THR A 33 -56.22 -21.38 -23.69
N SER A 34 -56.59 -21.20 -22.41
CA SER A 34 -57.80 -21.80 -21.83
C SER A 34 -59.12 -21.24 -22.38
N GLY A 35 -59.09 -20.15 -23.15
CA GLY A 35 -60.25 -19.50 -23.76
C GLY A 35 -60.65 -20.00 -25.15
N LEU A 36 -59.91 -20.95 -25.75
CA LEU A 36 -60.11 -21.41 -27.13
C LEU A 36 -61.07 -22.62 -27.29
N SER A 37 -61.87 -22.95 -26.27
CA SER A 37 -62.92 -23.97 -26.40
C SER A 37 -64.20 -23.35 -27.01
N PRO A 38 -64.72 -23.81 -28.17
CA PRO A 38 -65.71 -23.04 -28.93
C PRO A 38 -67.13 -22.95 -28.34
N HIS A 39 -67.47 -23.62 -27.24
CA HIS A 39 -68.83 -23.61 -26.67
C HIS A 39 -68.81 -23.58 -25.13
N ALA A 40 -68.74 -22.39 -24.54
CA ALA A 40 -69.18 -22.17 -23.16
C ALA A 40 -69.61 -20.72 -22.95
N THR A 41 -70.84 -20.54 -22.50
CA THR A 41 -71.54 -19.31 -22.16
C THR A 41 -70.68 -18.38 -21.30
N GLN A 42 -70.62 -17.09 -21.66
CA GLN A 42 -69.87 -16.07 -20.92
C GLN A 42 -70.35 -16.01 -19.45
N MET A 43 -69.48 -16.42 -18.53
CA MET A 43 -69.52 -16.02 -17.13
C MET A 43 -68.34 -15.07 -16.86
N PRO A 44 -68.46 -14.11 -15.93
CA PRO A 44 -67.36 -13.24 -15.58
C PRO A 44 -66.19 -14.09 -15.07
N SER A 45 -65.03 -13.96 -15.72
CA SER A 45 -63.80 -14.59 -15.30
C SER A 45 -63.39 -14.04 -13.95
N VAL A 46 -63.70 -14.78 -12.88
CA VAL A 46 -63.07 -14.56 -11.58
C VAL A 46 -61.58 -14.73 -11.81
N THR A 47 -60.84 -13.64 -11.71
CA THR A 47 -59.38 -13.63 -11.66
C THR A 47 -58.97 -14.30 -10.36
N ILE A 48 -58.95 -15.63 -10.35
CA ILE A 48 -58.32 -16.40 -9.29
C ILE A 48 -56.83 -16.07 -9.42
N ILE A 49 -56.33 -15.16 -8.59
CA ILE A 49 -54.90 -14.96 -8.44
C ILE A 49 -54.37 -16.27 -7.83
N ASP A 50 -53.87 -17.17 -8.67
CA ASP A 50 -53.33 -18.44 -8.20
C ASP A 50 -52.24 -18.16 -7.16
N GLY A 51 -52.44 -18.59 -5.91
CA GLY A 51 -51.53 -18.31 -4.80
C GLY A 51 -50.10 -18.84 -5.03
N SER A 52 -49.91 -19.75 -5.99
CA SER A 52 -48.60 -20.20 -6.47
C SER A 52 -47.79 -19.07 -7.13
N ARG A 53 -48.45 -18.12 -7.82
CA ARG A 53 -47.81 -16.97 -8.49
C ARG A 53 -47.15 -16.05 -7.48
N ILE A 54 -47.88 -15.72 -6.41
CA ILE A 54 -47.40 -14.85 -5.34
C ILE A 54 -46.24 -15.53 -4.61
N ARG A 55 -46.31 -16.85 -4.38
CA ARG A 55 -45.21 -17.60 -3.75
C ARG A 55 -43.94 -17.60 -4.60
N VAL A 56 -44.03 -17.84 -5.90
CA VAL A 56 -42.85 -17.85 -6.79
C VAL A 56 -42.23 -16.45 -6.90
N LEU A 57 -43.04 -15.40 -7.06
CA LEU A 57 -42.55 -14.02 -7.08
C LEU A 57 -41.91 -13.61 -5.76
N PHE A 58 -42.49 -14.02 -4.62
CA PHE A 58 -41.93 -13.75 -3.30
C PHE A 58 -40.58 -14.45 -3.10
N LEU A 59 -40.46 -15.73 -3.49
CA LEU A 59 -39.20 -16.49 -3.41
C LEU A 59 -38.09 -15.87 -4.28
N LEU A 60 -38.41 -15.45 -5.51
CA LEU A 60 -37.45 -14.79 -6.40
C LEU A 60 -37.03 -13.41 -5.88
N SER A 61 -37.98 -12.63 -5.36
CA SER A 61 -37.70 -11.32 -4.75
C SER A 61 -36.74 -11.45 -3.56
N VAL A 62 -37.01 -12.40 -2.66
CA VAL A 62 -36.15 -12.69 -1.50
C VAL A 62 -34.77 -13.16 -1.94
N GLY A 63 -34.68 -14.03 -2.96
CA GLY A 63 -33.39 -14.50 -3.51
C GLY A 63 -32.54 -13.38 -4.09
N LEU A 64 -33.14 -12.49 -4.90
CA LEU A 64 -32.48 -11.30 -5.44
C LEU A 64 -32.00 -10.35 -4.34
N PHE A 65 -32.83 -10.16 -3.32
CA PHE A 65 -32.47 -9.32 -2.18
C PHE A 65 -31.29 -9.90 -1.39
N ALA A 66 -31.26 -11.22 -1.20
CA ALA A 66 -30.13 -11.90 -0.55
C ALA A 66 -28.82 -11.73 -1.35
N ILE A 67 -28.87 -11.91 -2.68
CA ILE A 67 -27.70 -11.71 -3.57
C ILE A 67 -27.22 -10.26 -3.51
N PHE A 68 -28.14 -9.30 -3.49
CA PHE A 68 -27.83 -7.88 -3.38
C PHE A 68 -27.09 -7.56 -2.07
N LEU A 69 -27.60 -8.04 -0.93
CA LEU A 69 -26.95 -7.86 0.37
C LEU A 69 -25.56 -8.51 0.39
N MET A 70 -25.43 -9.72 -0.17
CA MET A 70 -24.17 -10.45 -0.23
C MET A 70 -23.13 -9.71 -1.09
N SER A 71 -23.55 -9.13 -2.21
CA SER A 71 -22.71 -8.30 -3.09
C SER A 71 -22.20 -7.04 -2.39
N ILE A 72 -23.04 -6.36 -1.60
CA ILE A 72 -22.62 -5.19 -0.80
C ILE A 72 -21.56 -5.58 0.23
N VAL A 73 -21.75 -6.69 0.94
CA VAL A 73 -20.79 -7.19 1.94
C VAL A 73 -19.47 -7.54 1.28
N TRP A 74 -19.52 -8.26 0.14
CA TRP A 74 -18.34 -8.64 -0.63
C TRP A 74 -17.56 -7.40 -1.09
N LEU A 75 -18.22 -6.42 -1.71
CA LEU A 75 -17.58 -5.21 -2.20
C LEU A 75 -16.89 -4.44 -1.06
N ARG A 76 -17.52 -4.36 0.11
CA ARG A 76 -16.91 -3.73 1.29
C ARG A 76 -15.69 -4.50 1.79
N ALA A 77 -15.75 -5.84 1.81
CA ALA A 77 -14.64 -6.68 2.23
C ALA A 77 -13.44 -6.51 1.28
N THR A 78 -13.64 -6.60 -0.03
CA THR A 78 -12.58 -6.45 -1.04
C THR A 78 -11.94 -5.06 -0.98
N MET A 79 -12.73 -4.00 -0.84
CA MET A 79 -12.17 -2.64 -0.77
C MET A 79 -11.27 -2.43 0.46
N ARG A 80 -11.60 -3.05 1.60
CA ARG A 80 -10.73 -3.01 2.78
C ARG A 80 -9.43 -3.78 2.54
N GLN A 81 -9.49 -4.88 1.80
CA GLN A 81 -8.31 -5.68 1.47
C GLN A 81 -7.37 -4.98 0.48
N ILE A 82 -7.85 -4.07 -0.37
CA ILE A 82 -6.98 -3.35 -1.31
C ILE A 82 -6.48 -2.03 -0.72
N ASN A 83 -7.35 -1.25 -0.07
CA ASN A 83 -6.96 0.07 0.41
C ASN A 83 -5.93 0.02 1.55
N ARG A 84 -6.01 -0.98 2.44
CA ARG A 84 -5.05 -1.11 3.54
C ARG A 84 -3.59 -1.27 3.07
N PRO A 85 -3.25 -2.25 2.21
CA PRO A 85 -1.87 -2.41 1.74
C PRO A 85 -1.40 -1.20 0.92
N ILE A 86 -2.28 -0.59 0.10
CA ILE A 86 -1.92 0.64 -0.64
C ILE A 86 -1.54 1.77 0.33
N GLN A 87 -2.32 1.99 1.39
CA GLN A 87 -2.00 3.01 2.39
C GLN A 87 -0.70 2.70 3.13
N ALA A 88 -0.43 1.42 3.44
CA ALA A 88 0.81 1.00 4.07
C ALA A 88 2.03 1.27 3.16
N ILE A 89 1.93 0.93 1.87
CA ILE A 89 2.95 1.20 0.86
C ILE A 89 3.18 2.72 0.70
N GLN A 90 2.10 3.50 0.62
CA GLN A 90 2.19 4.95 0.51
C GLN A 90 2.91 5.56 1.72
N HIS A 91 2.52 5.15 2.92
CA HIS A 91 3.20 5.59 4.14
C HIS A 91 4.68 5.21 4.16
N ALA A 92 5.02 3.99 3.73
CA ALA A 92 6.41 3.57 3.66
C ALA A 92 7.23 4.42 2.68
N ILE A 93 6.69 4.70 1.49
CA ILE A 93 7.34 5.56 0.50
C ILE A 93 7.54 6.96 1.05
N ASP A 94 6.54 7.55 1.72
CA ASP A 94 6.66 8.87 2.32
C ASP A 94 7.76 8.92 3.40
N ARG A 95 7.89 7.87 4.20
CA ARG A 95 8.93 7.75 5.23
C ARG A 95 10.32 7.60 4.60
N LEU A 96 10.43 6.77 3.56
CA LEU A 96 11.66 6.58 2.80
C LEU A 96 12.12 7.89 2.14
N ALA A 97 11.19 8.65 1.54
CA ALA A 97 11.46 9.95 0.94
C ALA A 97 11.88 11.02 1.96
N GLN A 98 11.44 10.89 3.22
CA GLN A 98 11.90 11.72 4.35
C GLN A 98 13.26 11.29 4.91
N GLY A 99 13.94 10.31 4.30
CA GLY A 99 15.23 9.82 4.75
C GLY A 99 15.16 8.86 5.95
N LYS A 100 13.97 8.35 6.29
CA LYS A 100 13.79 7.39 7.38
C LYS A 100 13.91 5.97 6.82
N LEU A 101 15.14 5.47 6.83
CA LEU A 101 15.50 4.18 6.27
C LEU A 101 15.38 3.03 7.28
N ASN A 102 15.08 3.35 8.54
CA ASN A 102 15.05 2.43 9.68
C ASN A 102 13.70 1.74 9.92
N GLU A 103 12.73 1.93 9.04
CA GLU A 103 11.40 1.34 9.17
C GLU A 103 11.18 0.25 8.12
N THR A 104 10.71 -0.90 8.58
CA THR A 104 10.41 -2.04 7.71
C THR A 104 8.92 -2.08 7.39
N VAL A 105 8.60 -2.24 6.11
CA VAL A 105 7.25 -2.46 5.60
C VAL A 105 6.92 -3.93 5.73
N MET A 106 6.10 -4.29 6.72
CA MET A 106 5.61 -5.65 6.89
C MET A 106 4.22 -5.80 6.26
N ILE A 107 4.17 -6.37 5.06
CA ILE A 107 2.92 -6.76 4.39
C ILE A 107 2.89 -8.28 4.37
N GLU A 108 2.16 -8.88 5.30
CA GLU A 108 1.97 -10.33 5.39
C GLU A 108 1.03 -10.83 4.29
N ARG A 109 1.51 -10.83 3.04
CA ARG A 109 0.82 -11.39 1.88
C ARG A 109 1.79 -12.05 0.91
N GLY A 110 1.34 -13.14 0.30
CA GLY A 110 2.05 -13.81 -0.81
C GLY A 110 1.63 -13.30 -2.20
N ASP A 111 1.11 -12.07 -2.30
CA ASP A 111 0.67 -11.43 -3.54
C ASP A 111 1.62 -10.29 -3.95
N GLU A 112 1.26 -9.54 -4.99
CA GLU A 112 2.06 -8.44 -5.53
C GLU A 112 2.32 -7.34 -4.50
N PHE A 113 1.41 -7.12 -3.54
CA PHE A 113 1.60 -6.12 -2.50
C PHE A 113 2.69 -6.55 -1.51
N GLY A 114 2.76 -7.84 -1.18
CA GLY A 114 3.86 -8.40 -0.40
C GLY A 114 5.21 -8.20 -1.08
N GLN A 115 5.27 -8.46 -2.39
CA GLN A 115 6.49 -8.28 -3.19
C GLN A 115 6.95 -6.81 -3.26
N ILE A 116 6.01 -5.86 -3.38
CA ILE A 116 6.32 -4.43 -3.32
C ILE A 116 6.87 -4.06 -1.94
N GLY A 117 6.25 -4.57 -0.86
CA GLY A 117 6.73 -4.37 0.50
C GLY A 117 8.16 -4.86 0.70
N SER A 118 8.49 -6.07 0.24
CA SER A 118 9.86 -6.58 0.30
C SER A 118 10.85 -5.77 -0.53
N GLY A 119 10.46 -5.33 -1.73
CA GLY A 119 11.32 -4.50 -2.59
C GLY A 119 11.61 -3.12 -1.97
N LEU A 120 10.65 -2.52 -1.26
CA LEU A 120 10.88 -1.27 -0.52
C LEU A 120 11.89 -1.45 0.62
N ASN A 121 11.81 -2.59 1.34
CA ASN A 121 12.76 -2.89 2.41
C ASN A 121 14.18 -3.11 1.86
N GLU A 122 14.31 -3.83 0.75
CA GLU A 122 15.59 -4.03 0.06
C GLU A 122 16.18 -2.71 -0.44
N LEU A 123 15.34 -1.84 -1.01
CA LEU A 123 15.76 -0.50 -1.41
C LEU A 123 16.27 0.33 -0.23
N ALA A 124 15.56 0.30 0.91
CA ALA A 124 15.99 1.00 2.12
C ALA A 124 17.33 0.47 2.64
N ALA A 125 17.53 -0.85 2.64
CA ALA A 125 18.79 -1.47 3.03
C ALA A 125 19.95 -1.08 2.10
N ASN A 126 19.74 -1.12 0.78
CA ASN A 126 20.75 -0.75 -0.21
C ASN A 126 21.15 0.74 -0.08
N LEU A 127 20.19 1.62 0.20
CA LEU A 127 20.47 3.04 0.44
C LEU A 127 21.30 3.26 1.71
N GLN A 128 21.02 2.52 2.78
CA GLN A 128 21.82 2.58 4.00
C GLN A 128 23.25 2.09 3.78
N GLU A 129 23.42 0.97 3.07
CA GLU A 129 24.74 0.43 2.75
C GLU A 129 25.57 1.44 1.93
N LEU A 130 24.95 2.06 0.92
CA LEU A 130 25.59 3.10 0.11
C LEU A 130 26.04 4.29 0.96
N LEU A 131 25.18 4.78 1.86
CA LEU A 131 25.52 5.91 2.73
C LEU A 131 26.62 5.55 3.73
N LEU A 132 26.61 4.33 4.28
CA LEU A 132 27.67 3.84 5.16
C LEU A 132 29.00 3.74 4.41
N TYR A 133 28.97 3.28 3.16
CA TYR A 133 30.14 3.24 2.30
C TYR A 133 30.72 4.65 2.06
N VAL A 134 29.86 5.62 1.73
CA VAL A 134 30.28 7.03 1.57
C VAL A 134 30.85 7.60 2.87
N TRP A 135 30.25 7.28 4.01
CA TRP A 135 30.75 7.71 5.32
C TRP A 135 32.13 7.14 5.64
N LYS A 136 32.36 5.85 5.33
CA LYS A 136 33.66 5.19 5.49
C LYS A 136 34.72 5.81 4.58
N GLN A 137 34.39 5.98 3.30
CA GLN A 137 35.27 6.57 2.30
C GLN A 137 35.69 8.01 2.70
N THR A 138 34.74 8.83 3.11
CA THR A 138 35.00 10.22 3.55
C THR A 138 35.89 10.28 4.79
N GLY A 139 35.72 9.36 5.75
CA GLY A 139 36.61 9.24 6.91
C GLY A 139 38.05 8.89 6.53
N GLN A 140 38.23 7.98 5.56
CA GLN A 140 39.55 7.65 5.02
C GLN A 140 40.17 8.85 4.29
N SER A 141 39.40 9.56 3.47
CA SER A 141 39.86 10.78 2.80
C SER A 141 40.29 11.86 3.79
N MET A 142 39.55 12.09 4.88
CA MET A 142 39.96 13.03 5.94
C MET A 142 41.30 12.64 6.57
N THR A 143 41.52 11.35 6.82
CA THR A 143 42.78 10.86 7.40
C THR A 143 43.96 11.12 6.45
N LEU A 144 43.77 10.92 5.14
CA LEU A 144 44.79 11.21 4.12
C LEU A 144 45.04 12.72 3.97
N LEU A 145 43.99 13.54 4.05
CA LEU A 145 44.11 15.00 4.00
C LEU A 145 44.90 15.53 5.20
N ASP A 146 44.68 14.98 6.40
CA ASP A 146 45.43 15.36 7.60
C ASP A 146 46.92 15.03 7.46
N GLN A 147 47.25 13.85 6.91
CA GLN A 147 48.63 13.47 6.59
C GLN A 147 49.27 14.41 5.55
N MET A 148 48.53 14.79 4.51
CA MET A 148 49.02 15.74 3.50
C MET A 148 49.22 17.14 4.08
N LYS A 149 48.31 17.61 4.94
CA LYS A 149 48.43 18.89 5.62
C LYS A 149 49.68 18.94 6.49
N HIS A 150 49.95 17.90 7.26
CA HIS A 150 51.18 17.78 8.05
C HIS A 150 52.44 17.83 7.17
N LYS A 151 52.42 17.24 5.96
CA LYS A 151 53.55 17.34 5.02
C LYS A 151 53.70 18.74 4.41
N LEU A 152 52.62 19.48 4.24
CA LEU A 152 52.60 20.84 3.65
C LEU A 152 53.00 21.94 4.65
N ASP A 153 52.98 21.65 5.95
CA ASP A 153 53.56 22.51 6.99
C ASP A 153 55.09 22.36 7.10
N LEU A 154 55.67 21.32 6.49
CA LEU A 154 57.12 21.21 6.31
C LEU A 154 57.56 22.11 5.14
N PRO A 155 58.66 22.88 5.26
CA PRO A 155 59.13 23.72 4.15
C PRO A 155 59.56 22.85 2.96
N ASP A 156 58.80 22.89 1.86
CA ASP A 156 59.16 22.19 0.63
C ASP A 156 60.11 23.06 -0.22
N GLN A 157 61.17 22.44 -0.74
CA GLN A 157 62.20 23.07 -1.59
C GLN A 157 61.76 23.15 -3.06
N ASN A 158 60.55 22.73 -3.39
CA ASN A 158 60.09 22.54 -4.76
C ASN A 158 58.95 23.49 -5.16
N GLY A 159 59.31 24.73 -5.50
CA GLY A 159 58.74 25.62 -6.55
C GLY A 159 57.23 25.93 -6.67
N SER A 160 56.29 25.12 -6.19
CA SER A 160 54.85 25.38 -6.25
C SER A 160 54.38 26.12 -4.99
N SER A 161 53.61 27.20 -5.17
CA SER A 161 53.11 28.04 -4.08
C SER A 161 52.28 27.21 -3.08
N PRO A 162 52.74 27.03 -1.83
CA PRO A 162 52.02 26.26 -0.79
C PRO A 162 50.62 26.81 -0.50
N ALA A 163 50.37 28.08 -0.84
CA ALA A 163 49.08 28.75 -0.65
C ALA A 163 47.97 28.13 -1.52
N GLU A 164 48.24 27.79 -2.79
CA GLU A 164 47.22 27.23 -3.69
C GLU A 164 46.83 25.80 -3.28
N GLN A 165 47.80 24.99 -2.83
CA GLN A 165 47.53 23.65 -2.30
C GLN A 165 46.77 23.70 -0.96
N ARG A 166 47.06 24.68 -0.08
CA ARG A 166 46.29 24.90 1.16
C ARG A 166 44.84 25.24 0.85
N GLU A 167 44.58 26.14 -0.08
CA GLU A 167 43.21 26.52 -0.49
C GLU A 167 42.42 25.32 -1.03
N LYS A 168 43.01 24.53 -1.94
CA LYS A 168 42.37 23.30 -2.47
C LYS A 168 42.10 22.27 -1.37
N MET A 169 43.02 22.12 -0.43
CA MET A 169 42.86 21.23 0.73
C MET A 169 41.69 21.66 1.61
N GLU A 170 41.59 22.95 1.91
CA GLU A 170 40.48 23.51 2.69
C GLU A 170 39.13 23.33 2.00
N GLN A 171 39.09 23.53 0.68
CA GLN A 171 37.88 23.26 -0.12
C GLN A 171 37.49 21.77 -0.07
N LEU A 172 38.46 20.86 -0.18
CA LEU A 172 38.23 19.41 -0.08
C LEU A 172 37.68 18.99 1.29
N VAL A 173 38.28 19.50 2.38
CA VAL A 173 37.83 19.28 3.74
C VAL A 173 36.38 19.74 3.92
N LYS A 174 36.03 20.95 3.44
CA LYS A 174 34.66 21.46 3.49
C LYS A 174 33.68 20.59 2.69
N SER A 175 34.07 20.12 1.51
CA SER A 175 33.23 19.26 0.68
C SER A 175 32.97 17.91 1.36
N ILE A 176 33.99 17.30 1.96
CA ILE A 176 33.84 16.04 2.71
C ILE A 176 32.96 16.23 3.94
N GLU A 177 33.12 17.33 4.68
CA GLU A 177 32.27 17.60 5.83
C GLU A 177 30.80 17.78 5.43
N SER A 178 30.54 18.47 4.32
CA SER A 178 29.20 18.58 3.74
C SER A 178 28.58 17.22 3.39
N LEU A 179 29.35 16.31 2.77
CA LEU A 179 28.88 14.95 2.47
C LEU A 179 28.55 14.14 3.74
N ARG A 180 29.34 14.34 4.80
CA ARG A 180 29.11 13.71 6.11
C ARG A 180 27.84 14.27 6.75
N GLU A 181 27.65 15.59 6.77
CA GLU A 181 26.43 16.21 7.28
C GLU A 181 25.19 15.76 6.50
N MET A 182 25.28 15.63 5.17
CA MET A 182 24.21 15.06 4.35
C MET A 182 23.88 13.62 4.77
N ALA A 183 24.88 12.77 4.99
CA ALA A 183 24.67 11.40 5.43
C ALA A 183 24.02 11.33 6.83
N LYS A 184 24.35 12.24 7.75
CA LYS A 184 23.73 12.33 9.09
C LYS A 184 22.25 12.69 9.06
N ALA A 185 21.77 13.31 7.99
CA ALA A 185 20.35 13.67 7.87
C ALA A 185 19.43 12.45 7.70
N TYR A 186 20.00 11.28 7.37
CA TYR A 186 19.26 10.03 7.21
C TYR A 186 19.20 9.24 8.53
N VAL A 187 18.04 8.63 8.81
CA VAL A 187 17.84 7.78 9.99
C VAL A 187 18.07 6.33 9.60
N PHE A 188 19.15 5.73 10.10
CA PHE A 188 19.55 4.35 9.85
C PHE A 188 18.90 3.39 10.86
N TYR A 189 18.83 2.09 10.54
CA TYR A 189 18.55 1.08 11.58
C TYR A 189 19.58 1.25 12.70
N ASP A 190 19.14 1.09 13.94
CA ASP A 190 20.08 0.79 15.00
C ASP A 190 20.67 -0.59 14.67
N VAL A 191 21.93 -0.63 14.31
CA VAL A 191 22.64 -1.88 14.00
C VAL A 191 23.61 -2.16 15.14
N CYS A 192 23.37 -3.21 15.93
CA CYS A 192 24.38 -3.76 16.84
C CYS A 192 25.05 -4.90 16.10
N LEU A 193 26.37 -4.86 16.06
CA LEU A 193 27.17 -5.99 15.61
C LEU A 193 27.17 -7.03 16.74
N ASP A 194 26.58 -8.20 16.51
CA ASP A 194 26.76 -9.38 17.35
C ASP A 194 27.79 -10.28 16.66
N GLY A 195 29.05 -10.13 17.08
CA GLY A 195 30.19 -10.74 16.40
C GLY A 195 30.35 -10.24 14.96
N ASP A 196 30.34 -11.16 13.99
CA ASP A 196 30.49 -10.90 12.55
C ASP A 196 29.16 -10.64 11.82
N LYS A 197 28.03 -10.57 12.55
CA LYS A 197 26.70 -10.32 12.00
C LYS A 197 26.14 -8.99 12.48
N ALA A 198 25.72 -8.16 11.52
CA ALA A 198 24.90 -6.99 11.79
C ALA A 198 23.48 -7.42 12.19
N ILE A 199 23.07 -7.13 13.42
CA ILE A 199 21.71 -7.38 13.92
C ILE A 199 21.04 -6.03 14.19
N ALA A 200 19.81 -5.84 13.71
CA ALA A 200 19.03 -4.64 14.05
C ALA A 200 18.63 -4.68 15.53
N ILE A 201 18.93 -3.62 16.30
CA ILE A 201 18.80 -3.58 17.77
C ILE A 201 17.33 -3.58 18.21
N GLU A 202 16.42 -3.10 17.36
CA GLU A 202 15.01 -2.97 17.73
C GLU A 202 14.10 -3.62 16.69
N GLN A 203 13.14 -4.41 17.16
CA GLN A 203 11.99 -4.78 16.33
C GLN A 203 11.32 -3.49 15.84
N PRO A 204 11.05 -3.35 14.53
CA PRO A 204 10.44 -2.14 13.99
C PRO A 204 9.09 -1.90 14.66
N GLY A 205 9.01 -0.90 15.55
CA GLY A 205 7.79 -0.51 16.25
C GLY A 205 7.85 -0.43 17.79
N SER A 206 8.95 -0.78 18.46
CA SER A 206 9.03 -0.67 19.93
C SER A 206 9.58 0.70 20.37
N LYS A 207 8.73 1.53 20.97
CA LYS A 207 9.12 2.80 21.57
C LYS A 207 9.88 2.55 22.88
N SER A 208 11.21 2.63 22.86
CA SER A 208 12.00 2.54 24.11
C SER A 208 11.69 3.74 25.01
N THR A 209 10.99 3.47 26.12
CA THR A 209 10.67 4.46 27.13
C THR A 209 11.92 4.61 27.99
N ILE A 210 12.64 5.71 27.84
CA ILE A 210 13.80 6.04 28.69
C ILE A 210 13.28 6.26 30.11
N SER A 211 13.42 5.25 30.97
CA SER A 211 13.23 5.37 32.41
C SER A 211 14.36 6.21 33.00
N SER A 212 14.00 7.31 33.66
CA SER A 212 14.95 8.19 34.35
C SER A 212 15.67 7.44 35.50
N PRO A 213 16.94 7.77 35.80
CA PRO A 213 17.68 7.14 36.88
C PRO A 213 17.12 7.56 38.26
N PRO A 214 17.25 6.71 39.30
CA PRO A 214 16.81 7.06 40.63
C PRO A 214 17.71 8.16 41.20
N VAL A 215 17.07 9.10 41.91
CA VAL A 215 17.71 10.15 42.73
C VAL A 215 18.48 9.51 43.88
#